data_AF-A0A101HM04-F1
#
_entry.id   AF-A0A101HM04-F1
#
_cell.length_a   1.000
_cell.length_b   1.000
_cell.length_c   1.000
_cell.angle_alpha   90.00
_cell.angle_beta   90.00
_cell.angle_gamma   90.00
#
_symmetry.space_group_name_H-M   'P 1'
#
loop_
_entity.id
_entity.type
_entity.pdbx_description
1 polymer ?
#
loop_
_entity_poly.entity_id
_entity_poly.type
_entity_poly.pdbx_seq_one_letter_code
_entity_poly.pdbx_strand_id
1 'polypeptide(L)'
;MALFFLISLGVLGAFLAYQNWTEIRNQDELIDTLSSTQEEFPAQSSEMNNLSPEQTVDIFYSWYLQYDGNPIVTGAYQTSEFVSDRFKDSIRVQFTDEETAQADPFLLTQDLPSLFEIADTIISDQLASVKVIFTFDQQEVFRQIDLIRIDDQWKIDQVQMIEGIKRATDDQQQMEIIVYFPNEQKAPQGNVDCSLVYGTARSISSTFDLETEIEEALKELFKGPTTQEEQEGFSSFFSPETSQLLNEVKLVDDTAYIDLIDAPSTLEGQNASCAGQALLSQIEETIKHSRQVQKVVVSTNGNAQEFYEWLQLGCDENNNFCQTVFGE
;
A
#
# COMPACT_ATOMS: atom_id res chain seq x y z
N MET A 1 -54.90 60.48 49.28
CA MET A 1 -54.30 60.09 47.98
C MET A 1 -54.58 58.60 47.82
N ALA A 2 -55.68 58.20 47.18
CA ALA A 2 -55.86 58.07 45.72
C ALA A 2 -54.84 57.07 45.13
N LEU A 3 -55.17 56.00 44.41
CA LEU A 3 -56.39 55.40 43.84
C LEU A 3 -55.93 53.94 43.48
N PHE A 4 -56.70 52.86 43.75
CA PHE A 4 -57.45 52.06 42.75
C PHE A 4 -56.66 51.64 41.47
N PHE A 5 -56.70 50.42 40.90
CA PHE A 5 -57.77 49.42 40.76
C PHE A 5 -57.14 48.06 40.32
N LEU A 6 -57.73 46.96 40.80
CA LEU A 6 -57.67 45.61 40.20
C LEU A 6 -58.28 45.61 38.78
N ILE A 7 -57.99 44.57 37.97
CA ILE A 7 -59.00 43.72 37.31
C ILE A 7 -58.33 42.53 36.61
N SER A 8 -58.82 41.35 36.96
CA SER A 8 -58.71 40.04 36.31
C SER A 8 -59.60 39.94 35.07
N LEU A 9 -59.26 39.09 34.09
CA LEU A 9 -60.14 38.27 33.21
C LEU A 9 -59.23 37.76 32.07
N GLY A 10 -59.08 36.48 31.75
CA GLY A 10 -60.10 35.43 31.66
C GLY A 10 -60.59 35.31 30.22
N VAL A 11 -60.83 34.07 29.77
CA VAL A 11 -61.50 33.63 28.52
C VAL A 11 -60.55 33.37 27.34
N LEU A 12 -60.68 32.35 26.48
CA LEU A 12 -61.36 31.04 26.37
C LEU A 12 -61.22 30.67 24.87
N GLY A 13 -61.16 29.39 24.52
CA GLY A 13 -61.52 28.88 23.19
C GLY A 13 -60.33 28.72 22.23
N ALA A 14 -59.92 27.52 21.80
CA ALA A 14 -60.62 26.41 21.14
C ALA A 14 -60.74 26.57 19.60
N PHE A 15 -60.60 25.43 18.93
CA PHE A 15 -60.81 25.10 17.51
C PHE A 15 -59.65 25.44 16.56
N LEU A 16 -58.85 24.44 16.15
CA LEU A 16 -59.10 23.30 15.24
C LEU A 16 -59.34 23.69 13.78
N ALA A 17 -58.37 23.21 12.98
CA ALA A 17 -58.46 22.84 11.57
C ALA A 17 -58.57 24.02 10.59
N TYR A 18 -57.98 24.00 9.39
CA TYR A 18 -58.09 22.91 8.42
C TYR A 18 -57.15 23.21 7.22
N GLN A 19 -56.32 22.22 6.88
CA GLN A 19 -55.95 21.77 5.53
C GLN A 19 -55.13 22.59 4.51
N ASN A 20 -54.38 21.75 3.77
CA ASN A 20 -53.74 21.82 2.44
C ASN A 20 -52.44 22.64 2.33
N TRP A 21 -51.26 22.01 2.23
CA TRP A 21 -50.68 21.10 1.20
C TRP A 21 -50.32 21.83 -0.10
N THR A 22 -48.99 21.97 -0.29
CA THR A 22 -48.12 22.27 -1.47
C THR A 22 -47.25 23.49 -1.21
N GLU A 23 -45.94 23.57 -1.41
CA GLU A 23 -44.87 22.67 -1.88
C GLU A 23 -43.55 23.44 -1.63
N ILE A 24 -42.50 22.73 -1.19
CA ILE A 24 -41.08 22.89 -1.59
C ILE A 24 -40.24 24.09 -1.04
N ARG A 25 -39.06 23.69 -0.49
CA ARG A 25 -37.79 24.43 -0.18
C ARG A 25 -37.80 25.29 1.09
N ASN A 26 -36.92 25.15 2.08
CA ASN A 26 -35.54 24.65 2.14
C ASN A 26 -35.26 23.95 3.50
N GLN A 27 -34.48 22.87 3.46
CA GLN A 27 -33.88 22.20 4.61
C GLN A 27 -32.49 22.79 4.90
N ASP A 28 -32.39 23.80 5.77
CA ASP A 28 -31.07 24.29 6.23
C ASP A 28 -31.02 24.63 7.75
N GLU A 29 -32.08 24.39 8.53
CA GLU A 29 -32.12 24.75 9.96
C GLU A 29 -32.45 23.57 10.89
N LEU A 30 -31.95 22.37 10.59
CA LEU A 30 -32.02 21.21 11.51
C LEU A 30 -30.65 20.52 11.74
N ILE A 31 -29.54 21.19 11.42
CA ILE A 31 -28.17 20.66 11.61
C ILE A 31 -27.41 21.45 12.71
N ASP A 32 -28.07 21.81 13.80
CA ASP A 32 -27.36 22.47 14.93
C ASP A 32 -27.78 21.99 16.32
N THR A 33 -28.47 20.84 16.41
CA THR A 33 -28.90 20.27 17.70
C THR A 33 -28.74 18.75 17.83
N LEU A 34 -27.88 18.12 17.02
CA LEU A 34 -27.46 16.71 17.20
C LEU A 34 -25.93 16.56 17.21
N SER A 35 -25.22 17.50 17.87
CA SER A 35 -23.77 17.46 18.10
C SER A 35 -23.39 16.90 19.49
N SER A 36 -24.16 15.96 20.03
CA SER A 36 -23.76 15.29 21.28
C SER A 36 -24.35 13.88 21.41
N THR A 37 -23.79 12.94 20.66
CA THR A 37 -23.60 11.52 21.01
C THR A 37 -23.06 10.83 19.76
N GLN A 38 -21.74 10.66 19.69
CA GLN A 38 -21.08 9.88 18.63
C GLN A 38 -20.30 8.74 19.31
N GLU A 39 -21.05 7.81 19.91
CA GLU A 39 -20.67 6.40 19.98
C GLU A 39 -21.62 5.67 19.04
N GLU A 40 -21.32 5.69 17.75
CA GLU A 40 -21.87 4.76 16.78
C GLU A 40 -20.72 4.41 15.84
N PHE A 41 -20.43 3.11 15.72
CA PHE A 41 -19.65 2.49 14.65
C PHE A 41 -20.57 2.33 13.41
N PRO A 42 -20.26 2.98 12.27
CA PRO A 42 -21.00 2.73 11.02
C PRO A 42 -20.02 2.57 9.82
N ALA A 43 -20.31 1.89 8.72
CA ALA A 43 -21.37 0.98 8.32
C ALA A 43 -20.74 0.05 7.25
N GLN A 44 -21.04 -1.25 7.35
CA GLN A 44 -20.54 -2.30 6.46
C GLN A 44 -21.18 -2.24 5.06
N SER A 45 -20.41 -2.50 3.98
CA SER A 45 -20.94 -2.55 2.61
C SER A 45 -20.42 -3.72 1.75
N SER A 46 -21.41 -4.40 1.16
CA SER A 46 -21.46 -5.41 0.09
C SER A 46 -20.51 -6.62 0.15
N GLU A 47 -20.89 -7.56 1.02
CA GLU A 47 -20.70 -9.02 0.91
C GLU A 47 -19.25 -9.56 0.75
N MET A 48 -18.71 -9.99 1.90
CA MET A 48 -17.54 -10.85 2.17
C MET A 48 -17.32 -11.99 1.14
N ASN A 49 -16.75 -11.73 -0.03
CA ASN A 49 -16.68 -12.69 -1.13
C ASN A 49 -15.56 -13.76 -0.91
N ASN A 50 -15.71 -14.95 -0.31
CA ASN A 50 -16.85 -15.76 0.16
C ASN A 50 -16.36 -16.65 1.35
N LEU A 51 -16.49 -16.16 2.59
CA LEU A 51 -16.00 -16.78 3.82
C LEU A 51 -16.49 -18.23 4.07
N SER A 52 -15.56 -19.10 4.47
CA SER A 52 -15.68 -20.12 5.54
C SER A 52 -14.36 -20.91 5.56
N PRO A 53 -13.52 -20.73 6.58
CA PRO A 53 -13.18 -21.85 7.48
C PRO A 53 -13.26 -21.42 8.94
N GLU A 54 -14.13 -22.00 9.77
CA GLU A 54 -15.57 -21.74 9.62
C GLU A 54 -15.76 -20.26 10.00
N GLN A 55 -16.23 -19.53 8.98
CA GLN A 55 -16.24 -18.06 8.76
C GLN A 55 -15.19 -17.29 9.54
N THR A 56 -13.97 -17.74 9.20
CA THR A 56 -12.66 -17.26 9.63
C THR A 56 -12.66 -17.01 11.11
N VAL A 57 -12.90 -18.16 11.76
CA VAL A 57 -12.87 -18.52 13.17
C VAL A 57 -13.15 -17.32 14.07
N ASP A 58 -14.40 -17.28 14.51
CA ASP A 58 -15.43 -16.53 13.79
C ASP A 58 -15.25 -15.01 13.93
N ILE A 59 -15.16 -14.38 12.76
CA ILE A 59 -14.77 -13.00 12.45
C ILE A 59 -13.61 -12.53 13.30
N PHE A 60 -12.48 -13.15 12.95
CA PHE A 60 -11.13 -12.96 13.42
C PHE A 60 -11.04 -12.84 14.94
N TYR A 61 -11.25 -14.02 15.52
CA TYR A 61 -11.51 -14.28 16.93
C TYR A 61 -12.23 -13.12 17.63
N SER A 62 -13.40 -12.84 17.05
CA SER A 62 -14.35 -11.76 17.33
C SER A 62 -13.65 -10.46 17.68
N TRP A 63 -13.04 -9.94 16.60
CA TRP A 63 -12.18 -8.79 16.48
C TRP A 63 -11.16 -8.67 17.61
N TYR A 64 -10.52 -9.81 17.83
CA TYR A 64 -9.47 -10.03 18.79
C TYR A 64 -9.81 -9.52 20.21
N LEU A 65 -10.97 -10.00 20.66
CA LEU A 65 -11.54 -9.97 22.01
C LEU A 65 -11.19 -8.76 22.87
N GLN A 66 -11.53 -7.59 22.34
CA GLN A 66 -12.17 -6.47 23.02
C GLN A 66 -12.09 -5.27 22.03
N TYR A 67 -11.53 -4.08 22.26
CA TYR A 67 -10.31 -3.86 23.03
C TYR A 67 -10.15 -2.51 23.72
N ASP A 68 -10.22 -2.58 25.06
CA ASP A 68 -9.50 -1.69 25.98
C ASP A 68 -8.92 -2.55 27.13
N GLY A 69 -7.66 -3.02 27.00
CA GLY A 69 -7.02 -4.05 27.86
C GLY A 69 -5.61 -4.48 27.39
N ASN A 70 -5.16 -5.74 27.67
CA ASN A 70 -4.14 -6.52 26.92
C ASN A 70 -4.41 -8.03 26.89
N PRO A 71 -4.85 -8.65 25.75
CA PRO A 71 -5.36 -10.02 25.76
C PRO A 71 -4.21 -11.00 25.98
N ILE A 72 -3.00 -10.58 25.62
CA ILE A 72 -1.75 -11.29 25.91
C ILE A 72 -1.44 -11.20 27.40
N VAL A 73 -1.47 -10.00 27.99
CA VAL A 73 -1.20 -9.79 29.43
C VAL A 73 -2.23 -10.51 30.31
N THR A 74 -3.50 -10.49 29.91
CA THR A 74 -4.59 -11.14 30.64
C THR A 74 -4.67 -12.64 30.37
N GLY A 75 -3.94 -13.15 29.38
CA GLY A 75 -3.92 -14.57 29.03
C GLY A 75 -5.21 -15.08 28.40
N ALA A 76 -6.04 -14.20 27.82
CA ALA A 76 -7.35 -14.54 27.26
C ALA A 76 -7.28 -15.65 26.19
N TYR A 77 -6.16 -15.72 25.44
CA TYR A 77 -5.92 -16.74 24.43
C TYR A 77 -5.75 -18.16 25.01
N GLN A 78 -5.33 -18.30 26.27
CA GLN A 78 -4.95 -19.60 26.85
C GLN A 78 -6.14 -20.55 26.96
N THR A 79 -7.32 -20.02 27.30
CA THR A 79 -8.55 -20.81 27.45
C THR A 79 -9.43 -20.78 26.20
N SER A 80 -8.96 -20.18 25.11
CA SER A 80 -9.73 -20.05 23.87
C SER A 80 -9.93 -21.40 23.19
N GLU A 81 -11.18 -21.67 22.78
CA GLU A 81 -11.51 -22.79 21.89
C GLU A 81 -11.19 -22.47 20.42
N PHE A 82 -11.00 -21.18 20.10
CA PHE A 82 -10.73 -20.67 18.76
C PHE A 82 -9.23 -20.65 18.42
N VAL A 83 -8.35 -20.88 19.39
CA VAL A 83 -6.89 -20.91 19.22
C VAL A 83 -6.38 -22.34 19.39
N SER A 84 -5.52 -22.79 18.48
CA SER A 84 -4.90 -24.13 18.57
C SER A 84 -3.92 -24.22 19.75
N ASP A 85 -3.76 -25.40 20.33
CA ASP A 85 -2.80 -25.57 21.44
C ASP A 85 -1.37 -25.31 21.01
N ARG A 86 -1.05 -25.62 19.75
CA ARG A 86 0.24 -25.28 19.14
C ARG A 86 0.49 -23.78 19.15
N PHE A 87 -0.51 -22.97 18.76
CA PHE A 87 -0.36 -21.53 18.74
C PHE A 87 -0.30 -20.92 20.15
N LYS A 88 -1.05 -21.46 21.12
CA LYS A 88 -0.93 -21.07 22.53
C LYS A 88 0.49 -21.31 23.07
N ASP A 89 1.09 -22.45 22.72
CA ASP A 89 2.44 -22.80 23.13
C ASP A 89 3.49 -21.87 22.52
N SER A 90 3.35 -21.48 21.24
CA SER A 90 4.27 -20.52 20.63
C SER A 90 4.18 -19.14 21.27
N ILE A 91 2.97 -18.67 21.59
CA ILE A 91 2.78 -17.40 22.31
C ILE A 91 3.45 -17.48 23.70
N ARG A 92 3.26 -18.57 24.44
CA ARG A 92 3.91 -18.73 25.76
C ARG A 92 5.44 -18.67 25.66
N VAL A 93 6.03 -19.33 24.67
CA VAL A 93 7.49 -19.29 24.44
C VAL A 93 7.95 -17.87 24.12
N GLN A 94 7.22 -17.17 23.24
CA GLN A 94 7.50 -15.78 22.88
C GLN A 94 7.60 -14.89 24.14
N PHE A 95 6.67 -15.02 25.09
CA PHE A 95 6.61 -14.18 26.29
C PHE A 95 7.34 -14.75 27.52
N THR A 96 8.27 -15.71 27.36
CA THR A 96 9.04 -16.27 28.50
C THR A 96 10.26 -15.41 28.90
N ASP A 97 10.76 -14.55 28.01
CA ASP A 97 11.90 -13.64 28.26
C ASP A 97 11.43 -12.18 28.45
N GLU A 98 11.75 -11.58 29.61
CA GLU A 98 11.28 -10.23 30.03
C GLU A 98 11.98 -9.05 29.31
N GLU A 99 13.03 -9.28 28.51
CA GLU A 99 13.92 -8.21 28.01
C GLU A 99 13.50 -7.53 26.70
N THR A 100 12.40 -7.94 26.05
CA THR A 100 11.97 -7.32 24.78
C THR A 100 10.48 -6.96 24.78
N ALA A 101 10.18 -5.75 24.32
CA ALA A 101 8.83 -5.35 23.92
C ALA A 101 8.48 -6.16 22.65
N GLN A 102 7.72 -7.24 22.82
CA GLN A 102 7.37 -8.15 21.73
C GLN A 102 5.99 -7.80 21.18
N ALA A 103 5.88 -7.77 19.85
CA ALA A 103 4.64 -7.45 19.15
C ALA A 103 3.51 -8.42 19.54
N ASP A 104 2.26 -7.94 19.48
CA ASP A 104 1.10 -8.80 19.67
C ASP A 104 1.08 -9.90 18.58
N PRO A 105 0.94 -11.19 18.94
CA PRO A 105 1.04 -12.30 17.99
C PRO A 105 -0.17 -12.43 17.04
N PHE A 106 -1.26 -11.71 17.29
CA PHE A 106 -2.45 -11.67 16.42
C PHE A 106 -2.47 -10.43 15.52
N LEU A 107 -1.89 -9.31 15.97
CA LEU A 107 -1.77 -8.07 15.17
C LEU A 107 -0.43 -7.96 14.42
N LEU A 108 0.61 -8.59 14.96
CA LEU A 108 2.02 -8.45 14.59
C LEU A 108 2.52 -6.99 14.66
N THR A 109 1.94 -6.21 15.57
CA THR A 109 2.32 -4.83 15.89
C THR A 109 1.90 -4.50 17.33
N GLN A 110 2.29 -3.32 17.82
CA GLN A 110 1.79 -2.75 19.08
C GLN A 110 0.52 -1.91 18.89
N ASP A 111 0.29 -1.39 17.68
CA ASP A 111 -0.81 -0.50 17.37
C ASP A 111 -2.08 -1.26 16.96
N LEU A 112 -3.24 -0.62 17.14
CA LEU A 112 -4.53 -1.16 16.71
C LEU A 112 -4.92 -0.62 15.33
N PRO A 113 -5.38 -1.48 14.41
CA PRO A 113 -5.92 -1.00 13.15
C PRO A 113 -7.29 -0.33 13.35
N SER A 114 -7.56 0.70 12.56
CA SER A 114 -8.85 1.40 12.48
C SER A 114 -9.93 0.58 11.79
N LEU A 115 -9.53 -0.30 10.86
CA LEU A 115 -10.41 -1.23 10.15
C LEU A 115 -9.66 -2.53 9.86
N PHE A 116 -10.38 -3.63 9.69
CA PHE A 116 -9.85 -4.79 9.01
C PHE A 116 -10.85 -5.40 8.05
N GLU A 117 -10.33 -6.07 7.02
CA GLU A 117 -11.10 -6.77 6.02
C GLU A 117 -10.58 -8.20 5.86
N ILE A 118 -11.49 -9.15 5.68
CA ILE A 118 -11.13 -10.51 5.30
C ILE A 118 -11.25 -10.61 3.78
N ALA A 119 -10.14 -10.98 3.13
CA ALA A 119 -10.04 -11.05 1.68
C ALA A 119 -10.06 -12.51 1.21
N ASP A 120 -8.92 -13.00 0.71
CA ASP A 120 -8.81 -14.31 0.06
C ASP A 120 -8.81 -15.46 1.07
N THR A 121 -9.45 -16.59 0.72
CA THR A 121 -9.43 -17.83 1.50
C THR A 121 -9.03 -19.01 0.61
N ILE A 122 -8.02 -19.76 1.04
CA ILE A 122 -7.58 -21.01 0.41
C ILE A 122 -7.89 -22.16 1.36
N ILE A 123 -8.64 -23.16 0.90
CA ILE A 123 -9.15 -24.27 1.74
C ILE A 123 -8.61 -25.61 1.24
N SER A 124 -8.18 -26.42 2.20
CA SER A 124 -7.87 -27.85 2.07
C SER A 124 -8.68 -28.64 3.12
N ASP A 125 -8.61 -29.96 3.12
CA ASP A 125 -9.43 -30.84 3.97
C ASP A 125 -9.28 -30.52 5.48
N GLN A 126 -8.05 -30.33 5.95
CA GLN A 126 -7.75 -30.06 7.37
C GLN A 126 -7.11 -28.68 7.62
N LEU A 127 -6.82 -27.92 6.56
CA LEU A 127 -6.08 -26.66 6.63
C LEU A 127 -6.79 -25.59 5.82
N ALA A 128 -6.66 -24.34 6.26
CA ALA A 128 -7.02 -23.20 5.44
C ALA A 128 -6.10 -22.01 5.73
N SER A 129 -5.89 -21.17 4.73
CA SER A 129 -5.13 -19.93 4.85
C SER A 129 -6.00 -18.76 4.41
N VAL A 130 -6.06 -17.73 5.24
CA VAL A 130 -6.94 -16.58 5.06
C VAL A 130 -6.12 -15.30 5.03
N LYS A 131 -6.29 -14.48 3.99
CA LYS A 131 -5.71 -13.14 3.92
C LYS A 131 -6.60 -12.15 4.67
N VAL A 132 -5.98 -11.35 5.54
CA VAL A 132 -6.62 -10.24 6.26
C VAL A 132 -5.88 -8.94 5.98
N ILE A 133 -6.64 -7.88 5.76
CA ILE A 133 -6.16 -6.53 5.53
C ILE A 133 -6.40 -5.74 6.81
N PHE A 134 -5.38 -5.08 7.35
CA PHE A 134 -5.49 -4.16 8.47
C PHE A 134 -5.27 -2.73 7.97
N THR A 135 -6.20 -1.84 8.26
CA THR A 135 -6.06 -0.41 7.99
C THR A 135 -5.53 0.28 9.24
N PHE A 136 -4.42 0.99 9.12
CA PHE A 136 -3.86 1.89 10.12
C PHE A 136 -3.83 3.29 9.52
N ASP A 137 -4.65 4.21 10.04
CA ASP A 137 -4.85 5.54 9.47
C ASP A 137 -5.13 5.51 7.95
N GLN A 138 -4.12 5.76 7.12
CA GLN A 138 -4.20 5.84 5.65
C GLN A 138 -3.44 4.68 4.96
N GLN A 139 -3.15 3.62 5.69
CA GLN A 139 -2.31 2.49 5.27
C GLN A 139 -3.04 1.17 5.45
N GLU A 140 -3.04 0.32 4.45
CA GLU A 140 -3.41 -1.09 4.54
C GLU A 140 -2.16 -1.96 4.61
N VAL A 141 -2.14 -2.88 5.55
CA VAL A 141 -1.12 -3.92 5.69
C VAL A 141 -1.78 -5.29 5.71
N PHE A 142 -1.08 -6.28 5.18
CA PHE A 142 -1.67 -7.59 4.92
C PHE A 142 -1.13 -8.63 5.90
N ARG A 143 -1.99 -9.56 6.28
CA ARG A 143 -1.73 -10.69 7.17
C ARG A 143 -2.23 -11.97 6.52
N GLN A 144 -1.53 -13.06 6.81
CA GLN A 144 -2.04 -14.40 6.56
C GLN A 144 -2.38 -15.04 7.91
N ILE A 145 -3.58 -15.60 8.01
CA ILE A 145 -4.03 -16.39 9.14
C ILE A 145 -4.13 -17.83 8.69
N ASP A 146 -3.34 -18.70 9.29
CA ASP A 146 -3.42 -20.13 9.05
C ASP A 146 -4.36 -20.77 10.06
N LEU A 147 -5.24 -21.62 9.56
CA LEU A 147 -6.30 -22.30 10.28
C LEU A 147 -6.12 -23.82 10.17
N ILE A 148 -6.43 -24.52 11.26
CA ILE A 148 -6.42 -25.98 11.32
C ILE A 148 -7.76 -26.52 11.81
N ARG A 149 -8.22 -27.62 11.20
CA ARG A 149 -9.44 -28.32 11.61
C ARG A 149 -9.11 -29.46 12.59
N ILE A 150 -9.58 -29.33 13.83
CA ILE A 150 -9.40 -30.32 14.91
C ILE A 150 -10.76 -30.62 15.52
N ASP A 151 -11.11 -31.90 15.66
CA ASP A 151 -12.39 -32.36 16.23
C ASP A 151 -13.61 -31.66 15.60
N ASP A 152 -13.61 -31.54 14.27
CA ASP A 152 -14.63 -30.84 13.48
C ASP A 152 -14.78 -29.34 13.75
N GLN A 153 -13.77 -28.70 14.38
CA GLN A 153 -13.71 -27.26 14.61
C GLN A 153 -12.47 -26.63 13.97
N TRP A 154 -12.64 -25.50 13.29
CA TRP A 154 -11.53 -24.69 12.81
C TRP A 154 -10.95 -23.81 13.93
N LYS A 155 -9.62 -23.72 14.02
CA LYS A 155 -8.88 -22.95 15.03
C LYS A 155 -7.78 -22.11 14.37
N ILE A 156 -7.51 -20.92 14.92
CA ILE A 156 -6.34 -20.10 14.58
C ILE A 156 -5.08 -20.82 15.03
N ASP A 157 -4.21 -21.07 14.06
CA ASP A 157 -3.02 -21.91 14.21
C ASP A 157 -1.72 -21.11 14.03
N GLN A 158 -1.80 -19.99 13.31
CA GLN A 158 -0.73 -18.99 13.19
C GLN A 158 -1.26 -17.68 12.57
N VAL A 159 -0.59 -16.56 12.87
CA VAL A 159 -0.70 -15.31 12.09
C VAL A 159 0.70 -14.91 11.59
N GLN A 160 0.79 -14.52 10.33
CA GLN A 160 2.04 -14.15 9.66
C GLN A 160 1.90 -12.83 8.90
N MET A 161 3.01 -12.12 8.76
CA MET A 161 3.11 -11.00 7.81
C MET A 161 3.07 -11.54 6.40
N ILE A 162 2.36 -10.85 5.51
CA ILE A 162 2.62 -10.97 4.08
C ILE A 162 3.61 -9.85 3.77
N GLU A 163 4.89 -10.19 3.69
CA GLU A 163 5.95 -9.23 3.36
C GLU A 163 5.77 -8.72 1.91
N GLY A 164 6.18 -7.47 1.67
CA GLY A 164 6.13 -6.86 0.33
C GLY A 164 4.76 -6.41 -0.15
N ILE A 165 3.71 -6.41 0.69
CA ILE A 165 2.40 -5.87 0.32
C ILE A 165 1.93 -4.85 1.36
N LYS A 166 1.85 -3.57 0.97
CA LYS A 166 1.19 -2.49 1.70
C LYS A 166 0.47 -1.60 0.68
N ARG A 167 -0.76 -1.18 0.98
CA ARG A 167 -1.57 -0.38 0.05
C ARG A 167 -1.97 0.94 0.71
N ALA A 168 -1.87 2.06 0.00
CA ALA A 168 -2.49 3.30 0.46
C ALA A 168 -4.01 3.24 0.23
N THR A 169 -4.82 3.63 1.20
CA THR A 169 -6.29 3.48 1.17
C THR A 169 -7.02 4.50 0.29
N ASP A 170 -6.32 5.38 -0.41
CA ASP A 170 -6.93 6.42 -1.24
C ASP A 170 -6.20 6.57 -2.58
N ASP A 171 -6.90 6.21 -3.68
CA ASP A 171 -6.49 6.40 -5.09
C ASP A 171 -6.34 7.89 -5.48
N GLN A 172 -6.44 8.83 -4.53
CA GLN A 172 -6.34 10.28 -4.77
C GLN A 172 -5.16 10.97 -4.09
N GLN A 173 -4.38 10.27 -3.24
CA GLN A 173 -3.15 10.86 -2.71
C GLN A 173 -1.99 10.55 -3.63
N GLN A 174 -1.35 11.62 -4.10
CA GLN A 174 -0.16 11.52 -4.91
C GLN A 174 1.08 11.78 -4.04
N MET A 175 2.15 11.05 -4.32
CA MET A 175 3.49 11.35 -3.81
C MET A 175 4.39 11.81 -4.96
N GLU A 176 5.40 12.59 -4.60
CA GLU A 176 6.43 12.99 -5.54
C GLU A 176 7.53 11.93 -5.59
N ILE A 177 7.85 11.49 -6.80
CA ILE A 177 9.06 10.72 -7.11
C ILE A 177 9.95 11.54 -8.02
N ILE A 178 11.24 11.18 -8.10
CA ILE A 178 12.20 11.86 -8.96
C ILE A 178 12.66 10.91 -10.06
N VAL A 179 12.43 11.30 -11.32
CA VAL A 179 12.98 10.61 -12.51
C VAL A 179 14.16 11.42 -13.06
N TYR A 180 15.14 10.72 -13.62
CA TYR A 180 16.40 11.34 -14.03
C TYR A 180 16.57 11.30 -15.55
N PHE A 181 16.86 12.47 -16.12
CA PHE A 181 17.15 12.65 -17.55
C PHE A 181 18.40 13.52 -17.76
N PRO A 182 19.14 13.35 -18.87
CA PRO A 182 20.09 14.36 -19.33
C PRO A 182 19.45 15.75 -19.43
N ASN A 183 20.21 16.80 -19.11
CA ASN A 183 19.74 18.18 -19.23
C ASN A 183 20.82 19.11 -19.82
N GLU A 184 20.56 19.67 -21.00
CA GLU A 184 21.52 20.49 -21.74
C GLU A 184 21.72 21.89 -21.14
N GLN A 185 20.76 22.40 -20.38
CA GLN A 185 20.83 23.72 -19.74
C GLN A 185 21.58 23.69 -18.41
N LYS A 186 21.45 22.58 -17.66
CA LYS A 186 22.11 22.36 -16.36
C LYS A 186 23.52 21.77 -16.52
N ALA A 187 23.77 21.02 -17.60
CA ALA A 187 25.08 20.45 -17.86
C ALA A 187 26.14 21.55 -18.08
N PRO A 188 27.38 21.36 -17.58
CA PRO A 188 28.49 22.25 -17.92
C PRO A 188 28.71 22.33 -19.43
N GLN A 189 29.03 23.51 -19.95
CA GLN A 189 29.31 23.67 -21.37
C GLN A 189 30.47 22.76 -21.82
N GLY A 190 30.24 22.03 -22.91
CA GLY A 190 31.22 21.07 -23.44
C GLY A 190 31.34 19.79 -22.62
N ASN A 191 30.37 19.50 -21.74
CA ASN A 191 30.33 18.22 -21.04
C ASN A 191 30.27 17.05 -22.04
N VAL A 192 31.13 16.07 -21.81
CA VAL A 192 31.18 14.81 -22.57
C VAL A 192 30.84 13.61 -21.70
N ASP A 193 30.51 13.84 -20.43
CA ASP A 193 30.09 12.79 -19.52
C ASP A 193 28.62 12.43 -19.76
N CYS A 194 28.42 11.29 -20.40
CA CYS A 194 27.10 10.76 -20.75
C CYS A 194 26.35 10.19 -19.55
N SER A 195 26.99 10.05 -18.39
CA SER A 195 26.31 9.62 -17.15
C SER A 195 25.66 10.76 -16.38
N LEU A 196 25.89 12.01 -16.78
CA LEU A 196 25.38 13.17 -16.06
C LEU A 196 23.88 13.36 -16.34
N VAL A 197 23.07 13.03 -15.33
CA VAL A 197 21.61 13.17 -15.34
C VAL A 197 21.13 14.07 -14.22
N TYR A 198 19.93 14.63 -14.38
CA TYR A 198 19.32 15.54 -13.42
C TYR A 198 17.91 15.08 -13.10
N GLY A 199 17.55 15.17 -11.82
CA GLY A 199 16.22 14.82 -11.35
C GLY A 199 15.16 15.85 -11.73
N THR A 200 13.98 15.36 -12.07
CA THR A 200 12.74 16.12 -12.21
C THR A 200 11.61 15.37 -11.50
N ALA A 201 10.68 16.13 -10.92
CA ALA A 201 9.60 15.60 -10.10
C ALA A 201 8.47 15.04 -10.96
N ARG A 202 7.94 13.89 -10.53
CA ARG A 202 6.75 13.23 -11.09
C ARG A 202 5.78 12.93 -9.96
N SER A 203 4.49 12.98 -10.29
CA SER A 203 3.43 12.67 -9.35
C SER A 203 2.91 11.27 -9.65
N ILE A 204 3.02 10.36 -8.69
CA ILE A 204 2.45 9.02 -8.77
C ILE A 204 1.46 8.82 -7.64
N SER A 205 0.61 7.80 -7.73
CA SER A 205 -0.19 7.38 -6.57
C SER A 205 0.74 7.01 -5.41
N SER A 206 0.43 7.49 -4.21
CA SER A 206 1.22 7.22 -3.01
C SER A 206 1.37 5.72 -2.77
N THR A 207 2.60 5.28 -2.50
CA THR A 207 2.93 3.91 -2.12
C THR A 207 3.92 3.92 -0.95
N PHE A 208 3.90 2.85 -0.14
CA PHE A 208 4.87 2.61 0.94
C PHE A 208 5.70 1.36 0.68
N ASP A 209 5.46 0.69 -0.44
CA ASP A 209 6.23 -0.44 -0.92
C ASP A 209 7.29 0.05 -1.90
N LEU A 210 8.56 -0.19 -1.56
CA LEU A 210 9.70 0.32 -2.32
C LEU A 210 9.77 -0.32 -3.73
N GLU A 211 9.39 -1.60 -3.86
CA GLU A 211 9.36 -2.28 -5.15
C GLU A 211 8.33 -1.62 -6.09
N THR A 212 7.12 -1.36 -5.58
CA THR A 212 6.06 -0.62 -6.28
C THR A 212 6.48 0.83 -6.58
N GLU A 213 7.14 1.53 -5.66
CA GLU A 213 7.66 2.89 -5.89
C GLU A 213 8.65 2.91 -7.06
N ILE A 214 9.55 1.92 -7.11
CA ILE A 214 10.51 1.75 -8.21
C ILE A 214 9.79 1.44 -9.52
N GLU A 215 8.80 0.54 -9.49
CA GLU A 215 8.00 0.18 -10.67
C GLU A 215 7.32 1.41 -11.27
N GLU A 216 6.63 2.21 -10.45
CA GLU A 216 5.95 3.43 -10.89
C GLU A 216 6.94 4.51 -11.35
N ALA A 217 8.09 4.65 -10.69
CA ALA A 217 9.14 5.57 -11.14
C ALA A 217 9.72 5.19 -12.50
N LEU A 218 9.92 3.90 -12.77
CA LEU A 218 10.39 3.43 -14.07
C LEU A 218 9.32 3.58 -15.16
N LYS A 219 8.04 3.34 -14.85
CA LYS A 219 6.93 3.63 -15.77
C LYS A 219 6.88 5.11 -16.15
N GLU A 220 7.10 6.02 -15.20
CA GLU A 220 7.19 7.45 -15.48
C GLU A 220 8.45 7.82 -16.27
N LEU A 221 9.61 7.22 -15.95
CA LEU A 221 10.86 7.42 -16.68
C LEU A 221 10.71 7.02 -18.15
N PHE A 222 10.11 5.85 -18.41
CA PHE A 222 9.96 5.29 -19.76
C PHE A 222 8.90 6.00 -20.61
N LYS A 223 8.12 6.93 -20.05
CA LYS A 223 7.32 7.88 -20.84
C LYS A 223 8.16 9.02 -21.43
N GLY A 224 9.39 9.18 -20.95
CA GLY A 224 10.28 10.27 -21.34
C GLY A 224 9.95 11.61 -20.68
N PRO A 225 10.71 12.67 -21.02
CA PRO A 225 10.42 14.04 -20.61
C PRO A 225 9.04 14.49 -21.14
N THR A 226 8.35 15.29 -20.34
CA THR A 226 7.16 16.02 -20.78
C THR A 226 7.57 17.21 -21.65
N THR A 227 6.62 17.74 -22.43
CA THR A 227 6.84 18.96 -23.23
C THR A 227 7.30 20.16 -22.39
N GLN A 228 6.92 20.22 -21.11
CA GLN A 228 7.41 21.27 -20.21
C GLN A 228 8.89 21.05 -19.86
N GLU A 229 9.28 19.83 -19.54
CA GLU A 229 10.67 19.52 -19.18
C GLU A 229 11.62 19.64 -20.37
N GLU A 230 11.17 19.31 -21.57
CA GLU A 230 11.93 19.56 -22.81
C GLU A 230 12.25 21.06 -22.96
N GLN A 231 11.31 21.95 -22.63
CA GLN A 231 11.54 23.40 -22.63
C GLN A 231 12.54 23.83 -21.54
N GLU A 232 12.62 23.08 -20.44
CA GLU A 232 13.60 23.22 -19.37
C GLU A 232 14.94 22.52 -19.69
N GLY A 233 15.09 21.99 -20.91
CA GLY A 233 16.33 21.44 -21.44
C GLY A 233 16.56 19.96 -21.12
N PHE A 234 15.57 19.26 -20.56
CA PHE A 234 15.65 17.81 -20.39
C PHE A 234 15.48 17.10 -21.74
N SER A 235 16.18 15.97 -21.91
CA SER A 235 16.09 15.16 -23.13
C SER A 235 16.23 13.69 -22.78
N SER A 236 15.62 12.82 -23.59
CA SER A 236 15.78 11.37 -23.50
C SER A 236 15.47 10.73 -24.85
N PHE A 237 15.90 9.49 -25.03
CA PHE A 237 15.38 8.63 -26.09
C PHE A 237 14.10 7.89 -25.64
N PHE A 238 13.76 7.92 -24.34
CA PHE A 238 12.45 7.48 -23.88
C PHE A 238 11.37 8.47 -24.31
N SER A 239 10.21 7.92 -24.61
CA SER A 239 9.06 8.64 -25.12
C SER A 239 7.77 7.87 -24.81
N PRO A 240 6.58 8.40 -25.10
CA PRO A 240 5.34 7.65 -24.89
C PRO A 240 5.32 6.27 -25.56
N GLU A 241 6.07 6.07 -26.65
CA GLU A 241 6.25 4.79 -27.35
C GLU A 241 7.00 3.74 -26.51
N THR A 242 7.88 4.15 -25.59
CA THR A 242 8.61 3.26 -24.69
C THR A 242 7.89 3.02 -23.36
N SER A 243 6.70 3.58 -23.16
CA SER A 243 5.97 3.50 -21.88
C SER A 243 5.62 2.07 -21.41
N GLN A 244 5.64 1.10 -22.33
CA GLN A 244 5.38 -0.32 -22.06
C GLN A 244 6.66 -1.15 -21.96
N LEU A 245 7.83 -0.52 -21.86
CA LEU A 245 9.12 -1.21 -21.84
C LEU A 245 9.33 -2.05 -20.56
N LEU A 246 8.74 -1.65 -19.44
CA LEU A 246 8.87 -2.37 -18.17
C LEU A 246 8.04 -3.65 -18.18
N ASN A 247 8.68 -4.80 -17.91
CA ASN A 247 7.98 -6.06 -17.68
C ASN A 247 7.70 -6.27 -16.19
N GLU A 248 8.75 -6.29 -15.37
CA GLU A 248 8.68 -6.64 -13.95
C GLU A 248 9.82 -5.98 -13.16
N VAL A 249 9.58 -5.70 -11.89
CA VAL A 249 10.59 -5.26 -10.91
C VAL A 249 10.58 -6.26 -9.76
N LYS A 250 11.76 -6.64 -9.27
CA LYS A 250 11.92 -7.40 -8.02
C LYS A 250 13.00 -6.78 -7.16
N LEU A 251 12.74 -6.67 -5.87
CA LEU A 251 13.70 -6.23 -4.88
C LEU A 251 14.13 -7.42 -4.00
N VAL A 252 15.42 -7.74 -4.04
CA VAL A 252 16.02 -8.74 -3.14
C VAL A 252 17.13 -8.06 -2.36
N ASP A 253 16.95 -7.99 -1.04
CA ASP A 253 17.78 -7.22 -0.13
C ASP A 253 17.90 -5.74 -0.58
N ASP A 254 19.09 -5.28 -0.92
CA ASP A 254 19.39 -3.92 -1.41
C ASP A 254 19.63 -3.87 -2.94
N THR A 255 19.26 -4.94 -3.65
CA THR A 255 19.45 -5.08 -5.10
C THR A 255 18.11 -5.09 -5.83
N ALA A 256 17.91 -4.12 -6.71
CA ALA A 256 16.75 -4.08 -7.60
C ALA A 256 17.07 -4.80 -8.91
N TYR A 257 16.22 -5.75 -9.28
CA TYR A 257 16.26 -6.47 -10.55
C TYR A 257 15.13 -5.93 -11.42
N ILE A 258 15.46 -5.50 -12.64
CA ILE A 258 14.53 -4.85 -13.57
C ILE A 258 14.48 -5.68 -14.85
N ASP A 259 13.30 -6.14 -15.24
CA ASP A 259 13.12 -6.81 -16.53
C ASP A 259 12.44 -5.92 -17.55
N LEU A 260 13.01 -5.87 -18.75
CA LEU A 260 12.53 -5.05 -19.86
C LEU A 260 12.04 -5.92 -21.02
N ILE A 261 10.91 -5.53 -21.62
CA ILE A 261 10.32 -6.21 -22.76
C ILE A 261 11.11 -5.85 -24.03
N ASP A 262 11.77 -6.85 -24.63
CA ASP A 262 12.45 -6.73 -25.93
C ASP A 262 13.26 -5.43 -26.10
N ALA A 263 14.09 -5.09 -25.10
CA ALA A 263 14.81 -3.83 -25.04
C ALA A 263 15.75 -3.61 -26.25
N PRO A 264 16.48 -4.61 -26.77
CA PRO A 264 17.34 -4.41 -27.94
C PRO A 264 16.61 -3.94 -29.20
N SER A 265 15.38 -4.39 -29.37
CA SER A 265 14.50 -4.03 -30.47
C SER A 265 13.83 -2.68 -30.23
N THR A 266 13.28 -2.48 -29.02
CA THR A 266 12.55 -1.27 -28.65
C THR A 266 13.45 -0.03 -28.57
N LEU A 267 14.71 -0.21 -28.18
CA LEU A 267 15.72 0.84 -28.02
C LEU A 267 16.83 0.74 -29.07
N GLU A 268 16.47 0.38 -30.31
CA GLU A 268 17.45 0.21 -31.39
C GLU A 268 18.38 1.44 -31.51
N GLY A 269 19.70 1.17 -31.59
CA GLY A 269 20.73 2.21 -31.70
C GLY A 269 21.13 2.89 -30.38
N GLN A 270 20.46 2.59 -29.26
CA GLN A 270 20.82 3.12 -27.93
C GLN A 270 21.90 2.30 -27.20
N ASN A 271 22.59 1.41 -27.92
CA ASN A 271 23.63 0.55 -27.38
C ASN A 271 25.08 1.02 -27.65
N ALA A 272 25.23 2.14 -28.36
CA ALA A 272 26.55 2.73 -28.57
C ALA A 272 27.09 3.31 -27.26
N SER A 273 28.41 3.23 -27.02
CA SER A 273 29.10 3.59 -25.76
C SER A 273 28.44 4.71 -24.92
N CYS A 274 28.24 5.91 -25.48
CA CYS A 274 27.62 7.03 -24.75
C CYS A 274 26.10 6.86 -24.54
N ALA A 275 25.39 6.32 -25.53
CA ALA A 275 23.95 6.09 -25.44
C ALA A 275 23.63 5.00 -24.40
N GLY A 276 24.41 3.91 -24.38
CA GLY A 276 24.26 2.84 -23.40
C GLY A 276 24.58 3.30 -21.97
N GLN A 277 25.61 4.15 -21.81
CA GLN A 277 25.89 4.78 -20.52
C GLN A 277 24.75 5.70 -20.07
N ALA A 278 24.22 6.54 -20.96
CA ALA A 278 23.08 7.40 -20.65
C ALA A 278 21.82 6.59 -20.31
N LEU A 279 21.61 5.43 -20.95
CA LEU A 279 20.52 4.51 -20.62
C LEU A 279 20.63 3.98 -19.20
N LEU A 280 21.78 3.42 -18.84
CA LEU A 280 22.00 2.90 -17.49
C LEU A 280 21.90 4.03 -16.45
N SER A 281 22.49 5.20 -16.69
CA SER A 281 22.43 6.30 -15.73
C SER A 281 21.02 6.82 -15.47
N GLN A 282 20.17 6.91 -16.49
CA GLN A 282 18.76 7.31 -16.29
C GLN A 282 18.00 6.30 -15.44
N ILE A 283 18.16 4.99 -15.71
CA ILE A 283 17.50 3.91 -14.96
C ILE A 283 18.05 3.86 -13.53
N GLU A 284 19.37 3.77 -13.37
CA GLU A 284 20.01 3.57 -12.08
C GLU A 284 19.81 4.74 -11.13
N GLU A 285 19.96 6.00 -11.59
CA GLU A 285 19.77 7.16 -10.70
C GLU A 285 18.31 7.34 -10.29
N THR A 286 17.36 6.98 -11.17
CA THR A 286 15.92 6.96 -10.83
C THR A 286 15.66 5.95 -9.71
N ILE A 287 16.15 4.73 -9.83
CA ILE A 287 15.96 3.68 -8.82
C ILE A 287 16.69 4.02 -7.50
N LYS A 288 17.93 4.50 -7.60
CA LYS A 288 18.79 4.79 -6.44
C LYS A 288 18.43 6.11 -5.75
N HIS A 289 17.44 6.86 -6.23
CA HIS A 289 17.01 8.13 -5.63
C HIS A 289 16.65 7.96 -4.14
N SER A 290 15.94 6.88 -3.80
CA SER A 290 15.52 6.54 -2.43
C SER A 290 16.70 6.22 -1.49
N ARG A 291 17.91 5.99 -2.03
CA ARG A 291 19.12 5.55 -1.33
C ARG A 291 19.02 4.20 -0.62
N GLN A 292 17.88 3.51 -0.72
CA GLN A 292 17.67 2.18 -0.14
C GLN A 292 18.21 1.07 -1.05
N VAL A 293 18.18 1.28 -2.37
CA VAL A 293 18.79 0.38 -3.36
C VAL A 293 20.25 0.75 -3.56
N GLN A 294 21.15 -0.22 -3.44
CA GLN A 294 22.59 -0.06 -3.68
C GLN A 294 23.01 -0.58 -5.06
N LYS A 295 22.35 -1.64 -5.54
CA LYS A 295 22.68 -2.30 -6.81
C LYS A 295 21.45 -2.42 -7.70
N VAL A 296 21.66 -2.29 -9.00
CA VAL A 296 20.62 -2.46 -10.02
C VAL A 296 21.12 -3.47 -11.03
N VAL A 297 20.30 -4.47 -11.35
CA VAL A 297 20.56 -5.45 -12.41
C VAL A 297 19.43 -5.36 -13.41
N VAL A 298 19.76 -5.16 -14.68
CA VAL A 298 18.77 -5.04 -15.75
C VAL A 298 18.83 -6.26 -16.65
N SER A 299 17.65 -6.80 -17.00
CA SER A 299 17.48 -7.88 -17.95
C SER A 299 16.56 -7.48 -19.09
N THR A 300 16.62 -8.26 -20.17
CA THR A 300 15.59 -8.22 -21.20
C THR A 300 14.97 -9.60 -21.40
N ASN A 301 13.64 -9.67 -21.34
CA ASN A 301 12.90 -10.94 -21.41
C ASN A 301 13.43 -11.99 -20.42
N GLY A 302 13.79 -11.56 -19.21
CA GLY A 302 14.41 -12.35 -18.16
C GLY A 302 15.93 -12.52 -18.27
N ASN A 303 16.57 -12.20 -19.40
CA ASN A 303 17.99 -12.47 -19.63
C ASN A 303 18.88 -11.22 -19.41
N ALA A 304 19.60 -11.18 -18.28
CA ALA A 304 20.53 -10.10 -17.98
C ALA A 304 21.79 -10.13 -18.87
N GLN A 305 22.33 -11.31 -19.16
CA GLN A 305 23.52 -11.42 -20.00
C GLN A 305 23.27 -10.86 -21.40
N GLU A 306 22.13 -11.18 -22.00
CA GLU A 306 21.72 -10.66 -23.31
C GLU A 306 21.62 -9.13 -23.31
N PHE A 307 21.04 -8.55 -22.25
CA PHE A 307 20.94 -7.10 -22.11
C PHE A 307 22.31 -6.41 -22.05
N TYR A 308 23.23 -6.90 -21.19
CA TYR A 308 24.55 -6.29 -21.05
C TYR A 308 25.44 -6.53 -22.29
N GLU A 309 25.37 -7.71 -22.92
CA GLU A 309 26.07 -7.98 -24.17
C GLU A 309 25.60 -7.06 -25.30
N TRP A 310 24.28 -6.80 -25.38
CA TRP A 310 23.72 -5.85 -26.34
C TRP A 310 24.29 -4.44 -26.13
N LEU A 311 24.48 -4.01 -24.88
CA LEU A 311 25.17 -2.76 -24.50
C LEU A 311 26.69 -2.80 -24.68
N GLN A 312 27.25 -3.90 -25.16
CA GLN A 312 28.70 -4.13 -25.31
C GLN A 312 29.44 -4.07 -23.97
N LEU A 313 28.74 -4.44 -22.90
CA LEU A 313 29.27 -4.59 -21.54
C LEU A 313 29.41 -6.07 -21.19
N GLY A 314 30.36 -6.37 -20.31
CA GLY A 314 30.54 -7.72 -19.77
C GLY A 314 29.75 -7.95 -18.49
N CYS A 315 29.69 -9.22 -18.06
CA CYS A 315 29.18 -9.59 -16.74
C CYS A 315 30.29 -9.49 -15.71
N ASP A 316 30.12 -8.62 -14.72
CA ASP A 316 31.07 -8.38 -13.63
C ASP A 316 30.34 -8.10 -12.30
N GLU A 317 31.07 -7.77 -11.24
CA GLU A 317 30.48 -7.57 -9.91
C GLU A 317 29.42 -6.44 -9.86
N ASN A 318 29.53 -5.42 -10.71
CA ASN A 318 28.66 -4.25 -10.72
C ASN A 318 27.24 -4.60 -11.20
N ASN A 319 27.12 -5.56 -12.13
CA ASN A 319 25.84 -6.07 -12.62
C ASN A 319 25.52 -7.47 -12.08
N ASN A 320 26.05 -7.80 -10.90
CA ASN A 320 25.85 -9.08 -10.22
C ASN A 320 26.18 -10.30 -11.11
N PHE A 321 27.23 -10.20 -11.91
CA PHE A 321 27.64 -11.21 -12.88
C PHE A 321 26.50 -11.63 -13.84
N CYS A 322 25.63 -10.69 -14.20
CA CYS A 322 24.42 -10.93 -14.99
C CYS A 322 23.49 -12.01 -14.41
N GLN A 323 23.52 -12.23 -13.10
CA GLN A 323 22.55 -13.09 -12.43
C GLN A 323 21.22 -12.34 -12.31
N THR A 324 20.13 -13.02 -12.67
CA THR A 324 18.77 -12.50 -12.60
C THR A 324 17.95 -13.29 -11.58
N VAL A 325 16.82 -12.72 -11.17
CA VAL A 325 15.78 -13.37 -10.37
C VAL A 325 14.51 -13.62 -11.20
N PHE A 326 14.55 -13.28 -12.49
CA PHE A 326 13.49 -13.52 -13.45
C PHE A 326 13.77 -14.82 -14.21
N GLY A 327 13.04 -15.86 -13.85
CA GLY A 327 13.12 -17.17 -14.50
C GLY A 327 14.25 -18.08 -14.01
N GLU A 328 13.90 -19.36 -13.81
CA GLU A 328 14.72 -20.48 -14.29
C GLU A 328 14.35 -20.76 -15.75
#